data_AF-A0A7X8R702-F1
#
_entry.id   AF-A0A7X8R702-F1
#
_cell.length_a   1.000
_cell.length_b   1.000
_cell.length_c   1.000
_cell.angle_alpha   90.00
_cell.angle_beta   90.00
_cell.angle_gamma   90.00
#
_symmetry.space_group_name_H-M   'P 1'
#
loop_
_entity.id
_entity.type
_entity.pdbx_description
1 polymer ?
#
loop_
_entity_poly.entity_id
_entity_poly.type
_entity_poly.pdbx_seq_one_letter_code
_entity_poly.pdbx_strand_id
1 'polypeptide(L)'
;MKRVNRYSFVFIFFFLLLAEGSAARRPAIMANERVLSRLDQALVKAGDYHPFPTWGEREAWQAIPDSIRRLHLQAAEPLIGYNWPALPATLFLEFKREGNRSRYEQNHFDRRTRLGQLLLAECLEGKGRFLDDICNGVWAICEESFWGVPAHMSAQKAGVGLPDVSEPIVDLFAAETASLMAWTHYLLGAELDSISPLLRPRMEKEIR
;
A
#
# COMPACT_ATOMS: atom_id res chain seq x y z
N MET A 1 -66.18 -15.47 -26.25
CA MET A 1 -65.53 -16.78 -26.52
C MET A 1 -64.10 -16.47 -26.97
N LYS A 2 -63.01 -16.82 -26.28
CA LYS A 2 -62.63 -18.10 -25.68
C LYS A 2 -61.86 -17.87 -24.37
N ARG A 3 -62.21 -18.65 -23.34
CA ARG A 3 -61.37 -18.95 -22.17
C ARG A 3 -60.27 -19.92 -22.61
N VAL A 4 -59.06 -19.81 -22.03
CA VAL A 4 -57.99 -20.83 -21.77
C VAL A 4 -56.75 -19.99 -21.35
N ASN A 5 -55.92 -20.23 -20.32
CA ASN A 5 -55.90 -21.18 -19.20
C ASN A 5 -55.10 -20.50 -18.07
N ARG A 6 -55.63 -20.52 -16.84
CA ARG A 6 -54.94 -20.09 -15.61
C ARG A 6 -54.06 -21.22 -15.08
N TYR A 7 -52.95 -21.55 -15.75
CA TYR A 7 -51.96 -22.50 -15.22
C TYR A 7 -50.56 -22.19 -15.75
N SER A 8 -49.93 -21.12 -15.28
CA SER A 8 -48.47 -20.93 -15.44
C SER A 8 -47.83 -20.19 -14.26
N PHE A 9 -48.52 -20.15 -13.10
CA PHE A 9 -48.07 -19.39 -11.93
C PHE A 9 -47.54 -20.27 -10.79
N VAL A 10 -47.10 -21.51 -11.08
CA VAL A 10 -46.62 -22.46 -10.04
C VAL A 10 -45.26 -23.11 -10.37
N PHE A 11 -44.62 -22.79 -11.50
CA PHE A 11 -43.34 -23.41 -11.90
C PHE A 11 -42.12 -22.45 -11.92
N ILE A 12 -42.18 -21.33 -11.21
CA ILE A 12 -41.03 -20.41 -11.01
C ILE A 12 -40.84 -20.11 -9.50
N PHE A 13 -41.17 -21.07 -8.64
CA PHE A 13 -40.87 -20.98 -7.20
C PHE A 13 -40.14 -22.22 -6.65
N PHE A 14 -39.59 -23.06 -7.56
CA PHE A 14 -38.84 -24.27 -7.20
C PHE A 14 -37.40 -24.28 -7.77
N PHE A 15 -36.92 -23.14 -8.28
CA PHE A 15 -35.57 -22.99 -8.81
C PHE A 15 -34.79 -21.84 -8.14
N LEU A 16 -35.20 -21.45 -6.93
CA LEU A 16 -34.54 -20.44 -6.09
C LEU A 16 -33.97 -21.02 -4.78
N LEU A 17 -33.88 -22.36 -4.67
CA LEU A 17 -33.50 -23.04 -3.42
C LEU A 17 -32.31 -24.00 -3.50
N LEU A 18 -31.57 -24.04 -4.62
CA LEU A 18 -30.39 -24.93 -4.75
C LEU A 18 -29.20 -24.27 -5.46
N ALA A 19 -28.98 -22.99 -5.21
CA ALA A 19 -27.71 -22.34 -5.51
C ALA A 19 -27.16 -21.61 -4.28
N GLU A 20 -27.29 -22.22 -3.09
CA GLU A 20 -26.21 -22.08 -2.13
C GLU A 20 -25.02 -22.87 -2.68
N GLY A 21 -24.31 -22.24 -3.62
CA GLY A 21 -22.95 -22.61 -3.89
C GLY A 21 -22.18 -22.42 -2.59
N SER A 22 -22.14 -23.47 -1.76
CA SER A 22 -21.06 -23.64 -0.82
C SER A 22 -19.80 -23.75 -1.67
N ALA A 23 -19.23 -22.59 -2.02
CA ALA A 23 -17.80 -22.50 -2.20
C ALA A 23 -17.26 -23.03 -0.89
N ALA A 24 -16.88 -24.31 -0.89
CA ALA A 24 -16.29 -24.96 0.27
C ALA A 24 -15.17 -24.02 0.72
N ARG A 25 -15.42 -23.29 1.82
CA ARG A 25 -14.38 -22.48 2.47
C ARG A 25 -13.34 -23.51 2.81
N ARG A 26 -12.24 -23.54 2.04
CA ARG A 26 -11.09 -24.36 2.39
C ARG A 26 -10.80 -24.00 3.85
N PRO A 27 -10.81 -24.97 4.78
CA PRO A 27 -10.56 -24.65 6.17
C PRO A 27 -9.23 -23.91 6.19
N ALA A 28 -9.25 -22.67 6.68
CA ALA A 28 -8.03 -21.89 6.79
C ALA A 28 -7.08 -22.72 7.66
N ILE A 29 -6.06 -23.32 7.05
CA ILE A 29 -5.17 -24.30 7.69
C ILE A 29 -4.54 -23.69 8.96
N MET A 30 -4.45 -22.36 9.02
CA MET A 30 -3.89 -21.60 10.15
C MET A 30 -4.91 -20.80 10.98
N ALA A 31 -6.19 -20.74 10.59
CA ALA A 31 -7.20 -19.92 11.27
C ALA A 31 -8.49 -20.72 11.53
N ASN A 32 -8.38 -21.74 12.39
CA ASN A 32 -9.57 -22.39 12.94
C ASN A 32 -10.23 -21.50 14.02
N GLU A 33 -11.46 -21.83 14.42
CA GLU A 33 -12.22 -21.04 15.39
C GLU A 33 -11.49 -20.81 16.72
N ARG A 34 -10.64 -21.75 17.14
CA ARG A 34 -9.80 -21.62 18.34
C ARG A 34 -8.68 -20.59 18.17
N VAL A 35 -8.11 -20.46 16.97
CA VAL A 35 -7.15 -19.40 16.67
C VAL A 35 -7.88 -18.06 16.60
N LEU A 36 -8.99 -17.99 15.86
CA LEU A 36 -9.76 -16.75 15.68
C LEU A 36 -10.23 -16.17 17.02
N SER A 37 -10.81 -17.00 17.90
CA SER A 37 -11.24 -16.58 19.24
C SER A 37 -10.11 -16.10 20.17
N ARG A 38 -8.86 -16.50 19.89
CA ARG A 38 -7.68 -16.03 20.63
C ARG A 38 -7.09 -14.76 20.04
N LEU A 39 -7.29 -14.49 18.74
CA LEU A 39 -6.82 -13.26 18.11
C LEU A 39 -7.48 -12.04 18.74
N ASP A 40 -8.79 -12.09 19.02
CA ASP A 40 -9.50 -10.98 19.69
C ASP A 40 -8.94 -10.66 21.09
N GLN A 41 -8.36 -11.66 21.76
CA GLN A 41 -7.74 -11.50 23.08
C GLN A 41 -6.26 -11.08 22.99
N ALA A 42 -5.58 -11.41 21.89
CA ALA A 42 -4.15 -11.18 21.72
C ALA A 42 -3.82 -9.91 20.93
N LEU A 43 -4.74 -9.45 20.07
CA LEU A 43 -4.55 -8.28 19.23
C LEU A 43 -5.11 -7.05 19.92
N VAL A 44 -4.36 -5.96 19.81
CA VAL A 44 -4.87 -4.62 20.15
C VAL A 44 -5.96 -4.27 19.14
N LYS A 45 -7.03 -3.59 19.60
CA LYS A 45 -8.05 -3.09 18.69
C LYS A 45 -7.41 -2.16 17.66
N ALA A 46 -7.90 -2.19 16.43
CA ALA A 46 -7.31 -1.38 15.36
C ALA A 46 -7.19 0.12 15.72
N GLY A 47 -8.17 0.69 16.42
CA GLY A 47 -8.14 2.10 16.86
C GLY A 47 -7.20 2.39 18.04
N ASP A 48 -6.76 1.35 18.75
CA ASP A 48 -5.84 1.46 19.89
C ASP A 48 -4.39 1.09 19.47
N TYR A 49 -4.17 0.74 18.20
CA TYR A 49 -2.86 0.35 17.68
C TYR A 49 -1.94 1.57 17.59
N HIS A 50 -1.04 1.70 18.56
CA HIS A 50 -0.13 2.82 18.71
C HIS A 50 1.31 2.36 19.03
N PRO A 51 2.01 1.74 18.07
CA PRO A 51 3.33 1.12 18.32
C PRO A 51 4.47 2.13 18.52
N PHE A 52 4.35 3.35 18.01
CA PHE A 52 5.39 4.39 18.05
C PHE A 52 4.77 5.77 18.22
N PRO A 53 5.50 6.81 18.66
CA PRO A 53 4.97 8.16 18.67
C PRO A 53 4.62 8.63 17.25
N THR A 54 3.45 9.23 17.07
CA THR A 54 3.09 10.02 15.89
C THR A 54 3.94 11.29 15.83
N TRP A 55 3.91 12.01 14.70
CA TRP A 55 4.64 13.28 14.57
C TRP A 55 4.22 14.30 15.64
N GLY A 56 2.95 14.33 16.05
CA GLY A 56 2.47 15.26 17.09
C GLY A 56 3.02 14.99 18.50
N GLU A 57 3.51 13.79 18.79
CA GLU A 57 4.00 13.38 20.11
C GLU A 57 5.46 13.78 20.32
N ARG A 58 5.70 15.09 20.41
CA ARG A 58 7.04 15.65 20.24
C ARG A 58 8.07 15.25 21.28
N GLU A 59 7.66 15.03 22.52
CA GLU A 59 8.56 14.64 23.61
C GLU A 59 9.36 13.36 23.29
N ALA A 60 8.70 12.34 22.73
CA ALA A 60 9.35 11.07 22.42
C ALA A 60 10.43 11.22 21.33
N TRP A 61 10.18 12.05 20.33
CA TRP A 61 11.14 12.32 19.25
C TRP A 61 12.30 13.21 19.73
N GLN A 62 12.03 14.16 20.63
CA GLN A 62 13.04 15.00 21.26
C GLN A 62 13.91 14.22 22.27
N ALA A 63 13.43 13.10 22.79
CA ALA A 63 14.21 12.21 23.67
C ALA A 63 15.31 11.43 22.91
N ILE A 64 15.22 11.31 21.58
CA ILE A 64 16.24 10.62 20.76
C ILE A 64 17.54 11.44 20.79
N PRO A 65 18.72 10.85 21.04
CA PRO A 65 19.97 11.60 21.16
C PRO A 65 20.27 12.53 19.96
N ASP A 66 20.74 13.74 20.26
CA ASP A 66 21.05 14.78 19.27
C ASP A 66 22.00 14.32 18.16
N SER A 67 22.94 13.42 18.46
CA SER A 67 23.84 12.84 17.46
C SER A 67 23.09 12.01 16.41
N ILE A 68 22.11 11.22 16.84
CA ILE A 68 21.27 10.40 15.96
C ILE A 68 20.33 11.27 15.16
N ARG A 69 19.67 12.25 15.80
CA ARG A 69 18.80 13.20 15.08
C ARG A 69 19.59 13.91 13.98
N ARG A 70 20.75 14.48 14.31
CA ARG A 70 21.61 15.18 13.33
C ARG A 70 22.06 14.28 12.18
N LEU A 71 22.38 13.02 12.43
CA LEU A 71 22.77 12.07 11.37
C LEU A 71 21.67 11.93 10.31
N HIS A 72 20.43 11.71 10.75
CA HIS A 72 19.29 11.57 9.83
C HIS A 72 18.95 12.88 9.13
N LEU A 73 19.02 14.01 9.84
CA LEU A 73 18.76 15.32 9.24
C LEU A 73 19.80 15.66 8.16
N GLN A 74 21.09 15.42 8.42
CA GLN A 74 22.15 15.64 7.44
C GLN A 74 21.99 14.75 6.20
N ALA A 75 21.48 13.53 6.35
CA ALA A 75 21.21 12.64 5.22
C ALA A 75 19.99 13.08 4.39
N ALA A 76 19.00 13.73 5.02
CA ALA A 76 17.78 14.17 4.37
C ALA A 76 17.85 15.60 3.80
N GLU A 77 18.73 16.47 4.34
CA GLU A 77 18.93 17.85 3.87
C GLU A 77 19.08 17.97 2.33
N PRO A 78 19.88 17.11 1.65
CA PRO A 78 20.05 17.21 0.19
C PRO A 78 18.83 16.74 -0.61
N LEU A 79 17.82 16.17 0.05
CA LEU A 79 16.60 15.67 -0.57
C LEU A 79 15.49 16.73 -0.63
N ILE A 80 15.74 17.95 -0.15
CA ILE A 80 14.80 19.06 -0.35
C ILE A 80 14.79 19.45 -1.83
N GLY A 81 13.62 19.44 -2.45
CA GLY A 81 13.46 19.62 -3.89
C GLY A 81 13.97 18.42 -4.69
N TYR A 82 13.89 17.22 -4.12
CA TYR A 82 14.40 16.01 -4.77
C TYR A 82 13.63 15.71 -6.06
N ASN A 83 14.39 15.40 -7.12
CA ASN A 83 13.83 15.04 -8.41
C ASN A 83 13.41 13.56 -8.42
N TRP A 84 12.14 13.29 -8.12
CA TRP A 84 11.55 11.96 -8.13
C TRP A 84 11.71 11.28 -9.50
N PRO A 85 12.54 10.22 -9.63
CA PRO A 85 12.91 9.67 -10.93
C PRO A 85 11.69 9.05 -11.61
N ALA A 86 11.50 9.27 -12.91
CA ALA A 86 10.39 8.67 -13.66
C ALA A 86 10.55 7.14 -13.81
N LEU A 87 9.42 6.43 -13.87
CA LEU A 87 9.34 4.98 -14.13
C LEU A 87 8.58 4.72 -15.44
N PRO A 88 9.15 5.04 -16.61
CA PRO A 88 8.45 4.89 -17.88
C PRO A 88 8.23 3.42 -18.23
N ALA A 89 7.15 3.14 -18.97
CA ALA A 89 6.80 1.80 -19.44
C ALA A 89 7.96 1.10 -20.18
N THR A 90 8.76 1.84 -20.95
CA THR A 90 9.91 1.28 -21.67
C THR A 90 11.01 0.78 -20.76
N LEU A 91 11.22 1.43 -19.61
CA LEU A 91 12.20 1.01 -18.60
C LEU A 91 11.76 -0.29 -17.92
N PHE A 92 10.46 -0.41 -17.61
CA PHE A 92 9.88 -1.65 -17.08
C PHE A 92 10.03 -2.81 -18.09
N LEU A 93 9.79 -2.53 -19.38
CA LEU A 93 9.86 -3.51 -20.46
C LEU A 93 11.28 -3.98 -20.80
N GLU A 94 12.34 -3.35 -20.30
CA GLU A 94 13.72 -3.82 -20.50
C GLU A 94 13.89 -5.26 -20.00
N PHE A 95 13.24 -5.62 -18.89
CA PHE A 95 13.29 -6.99 -18.39
C PHE A 95 12.72 -8.00 -19.39
N LYS A 96 11.59 -7.68 -20.05
CA LYS A 96 11.02 -8.54 -21.10
C LYS A 96 11.91 -8.63 -22.33
N ARG A 97 12.58 -7.53 -22.69
CA ARG A 97 13.35 -7.40 -23.93
C ARG A 97 14.72 -8.05 -23.84
N GLU A 98 15.42 -7.82 -22.74
CA GLU A 98 16.83 -8.19 -22.57
C GLU A 98 17.17 -8.76 -21.19
N GLY A 99 16.18 -8.97 -20.32
CA GLY A 99 16.39 -9.51 -18.97
C GLY A 99 16.95 -8.51 -17.96
N ASN A 100 17.17 -7.24 -18.34
CA ASN A 100 17.64 -6.21 -17.42
C ASN A 100 16.50 -5.71 -16.53
N ARG A 101 16.57 -6.01 -15.23
CA ARG A 101 15.67 -5.47 -14.21
C ARG A 101 16.28 -4.33 -13.40
N SER A 102 17.61 -4.27 -13.32
CA SER A 102 18.34 -3.45 -12.36
C SER A 102 18.15 -1.95 -12.56
N ARG A 103 17.98 -1.46 -13.80
CA ARG A 103 17.77 -0.02 -14.07
C ARG A 103 16.41 0.47 -13.57
N TYR A 104 15.36 -0.33 -13.77
CA TYR A 104 14.04 -0.05 -13.17
C TYR A 104 14.13 -0.08 -11.66
N GLU A 105 14.74 -1.13 -11.11
CA GLU A 105 14.89 -1.33 -9.67
C GLU A 105 15.65 -0.20 -8.99
N GLN A 106 16.71 0.30 -9.62
CA GLN A 106 17.46 1.44 -9.09
C GLN A 106 16.53 2.63 -8.84
N ASN A 107 15.75 3.05 -9.83
CA ASN A 107 14.83 4.17 -9.69
C ASN A 107 13.67 3.85 -8.74
N HIS A 108 13.13 2.63 -8.83
CA HIS A 108 12.04 2.16 -7.98
C HIS A 108 12.43 2.19 -6.50
N PHE A 109 13.58 1.62 -6.13
CA PHE A 109 14.08 1.59 -4.76
C PHE A 109 14.59 2.95 -4.27
N ASP A 110 15.13 3.79 -5.15
CA ASP A 110 15.54 5.16 -4.77
C ASP A 110 14.33 5.95 -4.27
N ARG A 111 13.18 5.89 -4.95
CA ARG A 111 11.92 6.54 -4.49
C ARG A 111 11.55 6.11 -3.05
N ARG A 112 11.51 4.81 -2.76
CA ARG A 112 11.15 4.30 -1.42
C ARG A 112 12.17 4.71 -0.36
N THR A 113 13.46 4.60 -0.71
CA THR A 113 14.55 4.99 0.17
C THR A 113 14.46 6.47 0.54
N ARG A 114 14.26 7.36 -0.44
CA ARG A 114 14.17 8.81 -0.19
C ARG A 114 12.94 9.17 0.62
N LEU A 115 11.79 8.58 0.31
CA LEU A 115 10.58 8.79 1.12
C LEU A 115 10.81 8.38 2.58
N GLY A 116 11.40 7.22 2.83
CA GLY A 116 11.71 6.77 4.19
C GLY A 116 12.69 7.69 4.93
N GLN A 117 13.71 8.21 4.23
CA GLN A 117 14.67 9.17 4.79
C GLN A 117 13.99 10.49 5.17
N LEU A 118 13.17 11.04 4.28
CA LEU A 118 12.44 12.28 4.50
C LEU A 118 11.42 12.13 5.64
N LEU A 119 10.65 11.03 5.64
CA LEU A 119 9.68 10.70 6.70
C LEU A 119 10.33 10.69 8.08
N LEU A 120 11.42 9.95 8.23
CA LEU A 120 12.12 9.86 9.50
C LEU A 120 12.74 11.19 9.91
N ALA A 121 13.33 11.93 8.96
CA ALA A 121 13.88 13.25 9.23
C ALA A 121 12.81 14.25 9.70
N GLU A 122 11.63 14.26 9.08
CA GLU A 122 10.52 15.11 9.49
C GLU A 122 9.99 14.72 10.87
N CYS A 123 9.86 13.41 11.15
CA CYS A 123 9.53 12.94 12.50
C CYS A 123 10.58 13.38 13.53
N LEU A 124 11.87 13.41 13.20
CA LEU A 124 12.92 13.83 14.15
C LEU A 124 12.99 15.36 14.31
N GLU A 125 12.64 16.13 13.29
CA GLU A 125 12.77 17.59 13.30
C GLU A 125 11.51 18.32 13.75
N GLY A 126 10.35 17.92 13.23
CA GLY A 126 9.06 18.55 13.52
C GLY A 126 8.91 19.98 13.02
N LYS A 127 9.53 20.33 11.88
CA LYS A 127 9.53 21.71 11.35
C LYS A 127 8.79 21.87 10.03
N GLY A 128 8.34 20.78 9.42
CA GLY A 128 7.53 20.79 8.21
C GLY A 128 8.28 21.00 6.89
N ARG A 129 9.60 21.28 6.92
CA ARG A 129 10.36 21.63 5.72
C ARG A 129 10.59 20.47 4.75
N PHE A 130 10.32 19.23 5.17
CA PHE A 130 10.38 18.06 4.30
C PHE A 130 9.01 17.64 3.76
N LEU A 131 7.92 18.25 4.23
CA LEU A 131 6.57 17.77 3.94
C LEU A 131 6.19 17.86 2.46
N ASP A 132 6.66 18.88 1.73
CA ASP A 132 6.41 19.00 0.29
C ASP A 132 7.07 17.86 -0.50
N ASP A 133 8.30 17.49 -0.16
CA ASP A 133 8.99 16.36 -0.80
C ASP A 133 8.37 15.02 -0.40
N ILE A 134 7.89 14.87 0.85
CA ILE A 134 7.13 13.70 1.28
C ILE A 134 5.82 13.58 0.49
N CYS A 135 5.09 14.69 0.31
CA CYS A 135 3.88 14.75 -0.52
C CYS A 135 4.17 14.30 -1.96
N ASN A 136 5.22 14.84 -2.59
CA ASN A 136 5.64 14.44 -3.93
C ASN A 136 6.00 12.95 -4.01
N GLY A 137 6.68 12.42 -3.00
CA GLY A 137 7.06 11.02 -2.92
C GLY A 137 5.88 10.07 -2.77
N VAL A 138 4.97 10.39 -1.86
CA VAL A 138 3.71 9.67 -1.68
C VAL A 138 2.94 9.64 -3.00
N TRP A 139 2.77 10.80 -3.63
CA TRP A 139 2.02 10.90 -4.89
C TRP A 139 2.67 10.09 -6.01
N ALA A 140 3.98 10.26 -6.20
CA ALA A 140 4.74 9.58 -7.25
C ALA A 140 4.73 8.06 -7.11
N ILE A 141 4.83 7.53 -5.89
CA ILE A 141 4.77 6.07 -5.61
C ILE A 141 3.35 5.56 -5.82
N CYS A 142 2.36 6.31 -5.34
CA CYS A 142 0.96 5.95 -5.50
C CYS A 142 0.55 5.87 -6.99
N GLU A 143 1.09 6.72 -7.86
CA GLU A 143 0.84 6.69 -9.32
C GLU A 143 1.49 5.52 -10.07
N GLU A 144 2.32 4.71 -9.43
CA GLU A 144 2.92 3.55 -10.06
C GLU A 144 1.88 2.47 -10.36
N SER A 145 1.86 1.96 -11.60
CA SER A 145 0.92 0.90 -11.99
C SER A 145 1.19 -0.45 -11.29
N PHE A 146 2.35 -0.61 -10.66
CA PHE A 146 2.71 -1.77 -9.87
C PHE A 146 3.81 -1.44 -8.85
N TRP A 147 3.62 -1.83 -7.60
CA TRP A 147 4.55 -1.57 -6.50
C TRP A 147 5.65 -2.62 -6.34
N GLY A 148 5.67 -3.66 -7.16
CA GLY A 148 6.80 -4.57 -7.24
C GLY A 148 7.71 -4.29 -8.43
N VAL A 149 8.47 -5.31 -8.81
CA VAL A 149 9.54 -5.23 -9.81
C VAL A 149 9.25 -6.08 -11.05
N PRO A 150 9.83 -5.77 -12.23
CA PRO A 150 9.47 -6.42 -13.50
C PRO A 150 9.60 -7.94 -13.51
N ALA A 151 10.55 -8.48 -12.75
CA ALA A 151 10.80 -9.91 -12.70
C ALA A 151 9.69 -10.74 -12.06
N HIS A 152 8.75 -10.12 -11.35
CA HIS A 152 7.67 -10.81 -10.66
C HIS A 152 6.39 -10.92 -11.51
N MET A 153 6.38 -10.35 -12.72
CA MET A 153 5.22 -10.37 -13.62
C MET A 153 4.82 -11.75 -14.12
N SER A 154 5.68 -12.76 -13.99
CA SER A 154 5.28 -14.15 -14.28
C SER A 154 4.16 -14.67 -13.37
N ALA A 155 3.89 -14.00 -12.25
CA ALA A 155 2.77 -14.36 -11.37
C ALA A 155 1.40 -13.87 -11.89
N GLN A 156 1.37 -12.88 -12.78
CA GLN A 156 0.14 -12.46 -13.49
C GLN A 156 -0.14 -13.39 -14.68
N LYS A 157 -1.41 -13.55 -15.06
CA LYS A 157 -1.81 -14.33 -16.24
C LYS A 157 -1.32 -13.71 -17.55
N ALA A 158 -1.21 -12.39 -17.60
CA ALA A 158 -0.63 -11.67 -18.74
C ALA A 158 0.87 -11.99 -18.95
N GLY A 159 1.53 -12.51 -17.90
CA GLY A 159 2.94 -12.91 -17.92
C GLY A 159 3.91 -11.72 -17.97
N VAL A 160 5.17 -12.02 -18.29
CA VAL A 160 6.26 -11.02 -18.31
C VAL A 160 5.96 -9.90 -19.31
N GLY A 161 5.95 -8.65 -18.83
CA GLY A 161 5.59 -7.46 -19.61
C GLY A 161 5.26 -6.27 -18.73
N LEU A 162 4.39 -5.39 -19.20
CA LEU A 162 3.82 -4.33 -18.36
C LEU A 162 2.81 -4.95 -17.37
N PRO A 163 2.65 -4.36 -16.18
CA PRO A 163 1.69 -4.84 -15.21
C PRO A 163 0.25 -4.70 -15.70
N ASP A 164 -0.54 -5.76 -15.55
CA ASP A 164 -1.99 -5.67 -15.66
C ASP A 164 -2.57 -5.17 -14.33
N VAL A 165 -3.02 -3.91 -14.31
CA VAL A 165 -3.59 -3.28 -13.09
C VAL A 165 -4.92 -3.90 -12.65
N SER A 166 -5.56 -4.71 -13.51
CA SER A 166 -6.80 -5.41 -13.18
C SER A 166 -6.58 -6.75 -12.46
N GLU A 167 -5.34 -7.25 -12.43
CA GLU A 167 -4.95 -8.49 -11.76
C GLU A 167 -3.79 -8.22 -10.76
N PRO A 168 -4.05 -7.56 -9.61
CA PRO A 168 -3.01 -7.29 -8.63
C PRO A 168 -2.41 -8.59 -8.08
N ILE A 169 -1.10 -8.57 -7.87
CA ILE A 169 -0.36 -9.65 -7.20
C ILE A 169 0.32 -9.10 -5.95
N VAL A 170 0.48 -9.95 -4.94
CA VAL A 170 1.29 -9.63 -3.76
C VAL A 170 2.67 -10.22 -3.95
N ASP A 171 3.69 -9.36 -3.90
CA ASP A 171 5.10 -9.76 -3.81
C ASP A 171 5.78 -9.04 -2.63
N LEU A 172 7.05 -9.37 -2.38
CA LEU A 172 7.83 -8.78 -1.29
C LEU A 172 7.87 -7.25 -1.36
N PHE A 173 8.15 -6.67 -2.53
CA PHE A 173 8.37 -5.23 -2.68
C PHE A 173 7.05 -4.44 -2.72
N ALA A 174 5.99 -5.04 -3.24
CA ALA A 174 4.63 -4.52 -3.10
C ALA A 174 4.21 -4.46 -1.63
N ALA A 175 4.50 -5.51 -0.85
CA ALA A 175 4.22 -5.53 0.58
C ALA A 175 5.08 -4.52 1.37
N GLU A 176 6.37 -4.38 1.04
CA GLU A 176 7.24 -3.36 1.63
C GLU A 176 6.79 -1.93 1.29
N THR A 177 6.36 -1.69 0.04
CA THR A 177 5.81 -0.40 -0.37
C THR A 177 4.50 -0.09 0.36
N ALA A 178 3.61 -1.07 0.51
CA ALA A 178 2.38 -0.91 1.29
C ALA A 178 2.67 -0.60 2.77
N SER A 179 3.68 -1.25 3.36
CA SER A 179 4.17 -0.95 4.71
C SER A 179 4.69 0.48 4.82
N LEU A 180 5.49 0.95 3.86
CA LEU A 180 5.98 2.34 3.83
C LEU A 180 4.83 3.35 3.75
N MET A 181 3.81 3.09 2.93
CA MET A 181 2.61 3.95 2.85
C MET A 181 1.82 3.93 4.16
N ALA A 182 1.66 2.77 4.80
CA ALA A 182 1.00 2.65 6.10
C ALA A 182 1.76 3.42 7.20
N TRP A 183 3.10 3.33 7.24
CA TRP A 183 3.92 4.12 8.17
C TRP A 183 3.82 5.62 7.89
N THR A 184 3.84 6.02 6.62
CA THR A 184 3.69 7.43 6.24
C THR A 184 2.33 7.98 6.68
N HIS A 185 1.27 7.22 6.42
CA HIS A 185 -0.09 7.54 6.87
C HIS A 185 -0.19 7.65 8.40
N TYR A 186 0.40 6.69 9.13
CA TYR A 186 0.35 6.65 10.59
C TYR A 186 1.15 7.79 11.23
N LEU A 187 2.38 8.03 10.78
CA LEU A 187 3.29 8.96 11.44
C LEU A 187 2.98 10.43 11.13
N LEU A 188 2.64 10.74 9.87
CA LEU A 188 2.51 12.10 9.34
C LEU A 188 1.11 12.43 8.79
N GLY A 189 0.12 11.60 9.10
CA GLY A 189 -1.19 11.69 8.47
C GLY A 189 -1.87 13.06 8.61
N ALA A 190 -1.81 13.66 9.80
CA ALA A 190 -2.45 14.95 10.07
C ALA A 190 -1.72 16.11 9.38
N GLU A 191 -0.39 16.02 9.30
CA GLU A 191 0.47 17.00 8.67
C GLU A 191 0.26 16.99 7.15
N LEU A 192 0.13 15.80 6.56
CA LEU A 192 -0.18 15.66 5.13
C LEU A 192 -1.59 16.16 4.80
N ASP A 193 -2.58 15.95 5.65
CA ASP A 193 -3.91 16.51 5.41
C ASP A 193 -3.93 18.04 5.40
N SER A 194 -3.07 18.66 6.22
CA SER A 194 -2.95 20.12 6.25
C SER A 194 -2.44 20.69 4.93
N ILE A 195 -1.68 19.89 4.17
CA ILE A 195 -1.27 20.20 2.79
C ILE A 195 -2.39 19.88 1.81
N SER A 196 -2.96 18.67 1.90
CA SER A 196 -4.09 18.26 1.07
C SER A 196 -4.88 17.11 1.70
N PRO A 197 -6.22 17.24 1.81
CA PRO A 197 -7.08 16.19 2.36
C PRO A 197 -7.18 14.95 1.44
N LEU A 198 -6.53 14.97 0.27
CA LEU A 198 -6.57 13.86 -0.70
C LEU A 198 -5.41 12.88 -0.54
N LEU A 199 -4.36 13.21 0.24
CA LEU A 199 -3.17 12.36 0.37
C LEU A 199 -3.44 11.06 1.12
N ARG A 200 -4.10 11.13 2.29
CA ARG A 200 -4.45 9.92 3.04
C ARG A 200 -5.42 9.00 2.30
N PRO A 201 -6.54 9.51 1.74
CA PRO A 201 -7.42 8.69 0.90
C PRO A 201 -6.70 8.06 -0.30
N ARG A 202 -5.72 8.77 -0.88
CA ARG A 202 -4.90 8.27 -1.99
C ARG A 202 -4.04 7.07 -1.57
N MET A 203 -3.38 7.13 -0.41
CA MET A 203 -2.60 6.00 0.14
C MET A 203 -3.49 4.82 0.51
N GLU A 204 -4.60 5.09 1.21
CA GLU A 204 -5.56 4.05 1.61
C GLU A 204 -6.12 3.28 0.41
N LYS A 205 -6.35 3.96 -0.71
CA LYS A 205 -6.89 3.33 -1.91
C LYS A 205 -5.93 2.27 -2.50
N GLU A 206 -4.61 2.49 -2.43
CA GLU A 206 -3.63 1.56 -3.02
C GLU A 206 -3.23 0.43 -2.09
N ILE A 207 -3.37 0.59 -0.77
CA ILE A 207 -3.04 -0.45 0.20
C ILE A 207 -4.12 -1.57 0.25
N ARG A 208 -5.35 -1.27 -0.22
CA ARG A 208 -6.53 -2.12 -0.07
C ARG A 208 -6.49 -3.44 -0.84
#